data_AF-A0A4Q2XLI6-F1
#
_entry.id   AF-A0A4Q2XLI6-F1
#
_cell.length_a   1.000
_cell.length_b   1.000
_cell.length_c   1.000
_cell.angle_alpha   90.00
_cell.angle_beta   90.00
_cell.angle_gamma   90.00
#
_symmetry.space_group_name_H-M   'P 1'
#
loop_
_entity.id
_entity.type
_entity.pdbx_description
1 polymer ?
#
loop_
_entity_poly.entity_id
_entity_poly.type
_entity_poly.pdbx_seq_one_letter_code
_entity_poly.pdbx_strand_id
1 'polypeptide(L)'
;AGGFAVRVLKPAVEAVSDRNRDRNLGPGVPVVFTSAMDHPVGQLFAAYEAARFGGPQLEAGLLTHRLFEADAFTEMLGSTGPVLRLPGGTGLGFDHLLESLPWLPLVRRGNRGMPGKVLQNPRDPLGGRPLALKEGEIGFPTSGSTGRPSVVVHTDDSLEASAHAVNEWLEAGSQDVWLRVLPLFHVGGRQIHTRAELAGSRVVAREDKWDASAFAECCRTEGVTLASLVPAQVFDLVSAGLRAPGTARAVVVGGGALEPSLWRKARDLGWPVLPSYGASEAASQVATARISEAAASEVMPPLELLPGCRARVADPDETGAGLLELSGPALASARLVFDGADWKRIPLIEAVGGWWRTSDRAVVRGRELRFAGRADRVVKVLGELVNWTSV
;
A
#
# COMPACT_ATOMS: atom_id res chain seq x y z
N ALA A 1 21.81 59.95 -24.82
CA ALA A 1 20.81 58.85 -24.82
C ALA A 1 21.23 57.86 -23.75
N GLY A 2 20.43 57.71 -22.68
CA GLY A 2 20.81 56.95 -21.49
C GLY A 2 20.84 55.45 -21.74
N GLY A 3 22.04 54.86 -21.71
CA GLY A 3 22.26 53.42 -21.68
C GLY A 3 22.79 53.02 -20.30
N PHE A 4 22.29 51.93 -19.74
CA PHE A 4 22.79 51.37 -18.49
C PHE A 4 24.26 50.93 -18.66
N ALA A 5 25.10 51.21 -17.66
CA ALA A 5 26.54 50.87 -17.68
C ALA A 5 26.82 49.35 -17.63
N VAL A 6 25.80 48.55 -17.31
CA VAL A 6 25.85 47.08 -17.19
C VAL A 6 24.54 46.52 -17.75
N ARG A 7 24.61 45.37 -18.43
CA ARG A 7 23.43 44.65 -18.88
C ARG A 7 23.13 43.45 -17.99
N VAL A 8 21.87 43.30 -17.59
CA VAL A 8 21.38 42.13 -16.86
C VAL A 8 20.67 41.20 -17.84
N LEU A 9 21.04 39.92 -17.85
CA LEU A 9 20.40 38.88 -18.67
C LEU A 9 19.70 37.84 -17.80
N LYS A 10 18.48 37.45 -18.21
CA LYS A 10 17.69 36.38 -17.59
C LYS A 10 17.48 35.23 -18.58
N PRO A 11 18.36 34.22 -18.62
CA PRO A 11 18.37 33.23 -19.70
C PRO A 11 17.09 32.40 -19.83
N ALA A 12 16.31 32.27 -18.75
CA ALA A 12 15.02 31.58 -18.78
C ALA A 12 13.94 32.34 -19.56
N VAL A 13 14.15 33.63 -19.81
CA VAL A 13 13.18 34.54 -20.47
C VAL A 13 13.78 35.15 -21.74
N GLU A 14 15.09 35.35 -21.76
CA GLU A 14 15.84 35.97 -22.86
C GLU A 14 16.73 34.93 -23.54
N ALA A 15 16.49 34.65 -24.82
CA ALA A 15 17.28 33.68 -25.58
C ALA A 15 18.69 34.21 -25.90
N VAL A 16 19.70 33.70 -25.17
CA VAL A 16 21.12 33.98 -25.40
C VAL A 16 21.68 32.98 -26.42
N SER A 17 21.30 33.11 -27.70
CA SER A 17 21.84 32.25 -28.78
C SER A 17 23.05 32.88 -29.47
N ASP A 18 23.93 32.04 -30.04
CA ASP A 18 25.11 32.46 -30.80
C ASP A 18 24.80 33.48 -31.91
N ARG A 19 23.59 33.41 -32.49
CA ARG A 19 23.13 34.32 -33.55
C ARG A 19 22.63 35.68 -33.05
N ASN A 20 22.34 35.83 -31.75
CA ASN A 20 21.85 37.08 -31.15
C ASN A 20 22.92 37.80 -30.30
N ARG A 21 24.13 37.24 -30.19
CA ARG A 21 25.26 37.78 -29.39
C ARG A 21 25.64 39.20 -29.80
N ASP A 22 25.80 39.44 -31.10
CA ASP A 22 26.32 40.73 -31.61
C ASP A 22 25.23 41.79 -31.80
N ARG A 23 23.97 41.39 -32.02
CA ARG A 23 22.89 42.34 -32.33
C ARG A 23 22.36 43.11 -31.12
N ASN A 24 22.49 42.55 -29.92
CA ASN A 24 21.80 43.08 -28.73
C ASN A 24 22.70 43.67 -27.65
N LEU A 25 24.00 43.36 -27.63
CA LEU A 25 24.87 43.67 -26.48
C LEU A 25 25.81 44.86 -26.68
N GLY A 26 26.13 45.21 -27.93
CA GLY A 26 27.14 46.23 -28.24
C GLY A 26 28.55 45.76 -27.85
N PRO A 27 29.59 46.19 -28.57
CA PRO A 27 30.96 45.79 -28.25
C PRO A 27 31.39 46.34 -26.88
N GLY A 28 31.79 45.46 -25.97
CA GLY A 28 32.47 45.81 -24.72
C GLY A 28 31.59 46.17 -23.52
N VAL A 29 30.26 46.02 -23.60
CA VAL A 29 29.37 46.27 -22.44
C VAL A 29 29.44 45.10 -21.45
N PRO A 30 29.76 45.32 -20.16
CA PRO A 30 29.79 44.25 -19.17
C PRO A 30 28.40 43.67 -18.90
N VAL A 31 28.34 42.36 -18.66
CA VAL A 31 27.09 41.62 -18.45
C VAL A 31 27.05 40.93 -17.09
N VAL A 32 25.84 40.87 -16.51
CA VAL A 32 25.49 40.10 -15.31
C VAL A 32 24.34 39.14 -15.63
N PHE A 33 24.46 37.88 -15.20
CA PHE A 33 23.41 36.86 -15.36
C PHE A 33 22.65 36.68 -14.06
N THR A 34 21.32 36.55 -14.13
CA THR A 34 20.47 36.27 -12.97
C THR A 34 19.28 35.42 -13.33
N SER A 35 18.68 34.77 -12.34
CA SER A 35 17.44 34.02 -12.56
C SER A 35 16.22 34.94 -12.69
N ALA A 36 15.22 34.49 -13.42
CA ALA A 36 13.88 35.09 -13.39
C ALA A 36 13.09 34.67 -12.14
N MET A 37 13.48 33.56 -11.51
CA MET A 37 12.82 32.96 -10.34
C MET A 37 13.89 32.57 -9.32
N ASP A 38 13.77 33.03 -8.07
CA ASP A 38 14.75 32.77 -7.00
C ASP A 38 14.73 31.33 -6.45
N HIS A 39 14.45 30.34 -7.31
CA HIS A 39 14.53 28.93 -6.95
C HIS A 39 15.86 28.30 -7.41
N PRO A 40 16.31 27.21 -6.76
CA PRO A 40 17.64 26.62 -6.99
C PRO A 40 17.95 26.27 -8.45
N VAL A 41 17.00 25.66 -9.18
CA VAL A 41 17.23 25.24 -10.58
C VAL A 41 17.41 26.45 -11.50
N GLY A 42 16.69 27.53 -11.23
CA GLY A 42 16.73 28.76 -12.01
C GLY A 42 18.03 29.51 -11.81
N GLN A 43 18.60 29.43 -10.61
CA GLN A 43 19.92 30.00 -10.30
C GLN A 43 21.04 29.17 -10.94
N LEU A 44 20.94 27.84 -10.89
CA LEU A 44 21.88 26.95 -11.59
C LEU A 44 21.89 27.17 -13.11
N PHE A 45 20.72 27.37 -13.71
CA PHE A 45 20.62 27.65 -15.14
C PHE A 45 21.25 28.99 -15.52
N ALA A 46 21.05 30.04 -14.70
CA ALA A 46 21.69 31.34 -14.93
C ALA A 46 23.22 31.26 -14.82
N ALA A 47 23.74 30.50 -13.86
CA ALA A 47 25.18 30.26 -13.70
C ALA A 47 25.78 29.46 -14.87
N TYR A 48 25.06 28.44 -15.37
CA TYR A 48 25.47 27.66 -16.54
C TYR A 48 25.59 28.52 -17.79
N GLU A 49 24.61 29.38 -18.05
CA GLU A 49 24.62 30.28 -19.21
C GLU A 49 25.68 31.38 -19.09
N ALA A 50 25.94 31.87 -17.87
CA ALA A 50 27.06 32.77 -17.61
C ALA A 50 28.41 32.13 -17.95
N ALA A 51 28.65 30.88 -17.53
CA ALA A 51 29.90 30.17 -17.80
C ALA A 51 30.15 29.94 -19.31
N ARG A 52 29.09 29.91 -20.13
CA ARG A 52 29.18 29.78 -21.59
C ARG A 52 29.33 31.10 -22.31
N PHE A 53 29.20 32.22 -21.60
CA PHE A 53 29.26 33.55 -22.19
C PHE A 53 30.71 33.98 -22.41
N GLY A 54 31.12 34.13 -23.68
CA GLY A 54 32.50 34.46 -24.05
C GLY A 54 32.87 35.96 -23.98
N GLY A 55 32.00 36.82 -23.46
CA GLY A 55 32.21 38.28 -23.41
C GLY A 55 32.66 38.80 -22.02
N PRO A 56 32.86 40.12 -21.86
CA PRO A 56 33.22 40.72 -20.58
C PRO A 56 32.10 40.53 -19.56
N GLN A 57 32.40 39.76 -18.51
CA GLN A 57 31.50 39.49 -17.40
C GLN A 57 31.96 40.26 -16.16
N LEU A 58 31.02 40.81 -15.41
CA LEU A 58 31.33 41.28 -14.06
C LEU A 58 31.29 40.10 -13.09
N GLU A 59 32.15 40.13 -12.08
CA GLU A 59 31.98 39.28 -10.90
C GLU A 59 30.63 39.62 -10.26
N ALA A 60 29.67 38.71 -10.38
CA ALA A 60 28.37 38.83 -9.74
C ALA A 60 28.15 37.59 -8.87
N GLY A 61 28.01 37.82 -7.57
CA GLY A 61 27.46 36.82 -6.67
C GLY A 61 25.97 36.60 -6.96
N LEU A 62 25.49 35.39 -6.75
CA LEU A 62 24.05 35.13 -6.60
C LEU A 62 23.52 36.13 -5.58
N LEU A 63 22.63 37.02 -6.03
CA LEU A 63 22.07 38.10 -5.21
C LEU A 63 21.02 37.53 -4.24
N THR A 64 21.39 36.50 -3.47
CA THR A 64 20.61 35.97 -2.34
C THR A 64 21.09 36.53 -1.01
N HIS A 65 22.15 37.36 -1.00
CA HIS A 65 22.82 37.85 0.20
C HIS A 65 21.95 38.68 1.18
N ARG A 66 20.69 38.98 0.85
CA ARG A 66 19.74 39.61 1.77
C ARG A 66 18.68 38.67 2.37
N LEU A 67 18.65 37.41 1.96
CA LEU A 67 17.67 36.41 2.42
C LEU A 67 18.28 35.05 2.76
N PHE A 68 19.59 34.90 2.63
CA PHE A 68 20.28 33.65 2.92
C PHE A 68 21.05 33.75 4.24
N GLU A 69 20.47 33.21 5.30
CA GLU A 69 21.19 32.90 6.54
C GLU A 69 21.80 31.51 6.39
N ALA A 70 23.10 31.39 6.59
CA ALA A 70 23.76 30.09 6.61
C ALA A 70 23.25 29.30 7.82
N ASP A 71 22.87 28.05 7.59
CA ASP A 71 22.57 27.09 8.65
C ASP A 71 23.67 26.01 8.71
N ALA A 72 23.63 25.19 9.76
CA ALA A 72 24.65 24.16 9.98
C ALA A 72 24.82 23.21 8.78
N PHE A 73 23.75 22.95 8.01
CA PHE A 73 23.81 22.13 6.80
C PHE A 73 24.55 22.84 5.66
N THR A 74 24.24 24.11 5.44
CA THR A 74 24.91 24.91 4.41
C THR A 74 26.39 25.13 4.75
N GLU A 75 26.71 25.32 6.02
CA GLU A 75 28.11 25.47 6.47
C GLU A 75 28.96 24.21 6.22
N MET A 76 28.33 23.03 6.23
CA MET A 76 29.00 21.77 5.85
C MET A 76 29.20 21.61 4.34
N LEU A 77 28.46 22.37 3.52
CA LEU A 77 28.66 22.40 2.06
C LEU A 77 29.81 23.36 1.72
N GLY A 78 31.02 22.81 1.59
CA GLY A 78 32.16 23.59 1.10
C GLY A 78 32.03 23.91 -0.39
N SER A 79 32.57 25.04 -0.84
CA SER A 79 32.72 25.34 -2.26
C SER A 79 34.19 25.57 -2.63
N THR A 80 34.57 25.20 -3.85
CA THR A 80 35.85 25.58 -4.45
C THR A 80 35.55 26.07 -5.87
N GLY A 81 35.30 27.37 -6.01
CA GLY A 81 34.79 27.93 -7.27
C GLY A 81 33.39 27.37 -7.59
N PRO A 82 33.13 26.87 -8.81
CA PRO A 82 31.81 26.36 -9.21
C PRO A 82 31.49 24.95 -8.69
N VAL A 83 32.41 24.32 -7.95
CA VAL A 83 32.27 22.93 -7.47
C VAL A 83 31.90 22.92 -5.99
N LEU A 84 30.75 22.32 -5.66
CA LEU A 84 30.36 22.01 -4.30
C LEU A 84 31.04 20.72 -3.84
N ARG A 85 31.64 20.77 -2.65
CA ARG A 85 32.17 19.59 -1.96
C ARG A 85 31.12 19.11 -0.97
N LEU A 86 30.66 17.89 -1.19
CA LEU A 86 29.83 17.21 -0.21
C LEU A 86 30.70 16.80 0.99
N PRO A 87 30.20 16.96 2.22
CA PRO A 87 30.82 16.37 3.40
C PRO A 87 30.85 14.83 3.29
N GLY A 88 31.84 14.19 3.94
CA GLY A 88 31.93 12.73 3.95
C GLY A 88 30.88 12.10 4.87
N GLY A 89 30.42 10.89 4.53
CA GLY A 89 29.41 10.16 5.32
C GLY A 89 28.50 9.26 4.48
N THR A 90 27.34 8.86 5.01
CA THR A 90 26.35 8.06 4.28
C THR A 90 25.26 8.96 3.67
N GLY A 91 24.87 8.69 2.42
CA GLY A 91 23.90 9.53 1.70
C GLY A 91 24.48 10.90 1.29
N LEU A 92 23.93 12.00 1.82
CA LEU A 92 24.30 13.39 1.50
C LEU A 92 25.46 13.95 2.37
N GLY A 93 25.98 13.17 3.32
CA GLY A 93 27.14 13.54 4.15
C GLY A 93 26.82 14.38 5.40
N PHE A 94 25.55 14.48 5.79
CA PHE A 94 25.11 15.24 6.95
C PHE A 94 24.87 14.37 8.19
N ASP A 95 25.46 13.18 8.26
CA ASP A 95 25.15 12.13 9.24
C ASP A 95 25.16 12.67 10.68
N HIS A 96 26.23 13.37 11.07
CA HIS A 96 26.37 13.96 12.40
C HIS A 96 25.31 15.04 12.68
N LEU A 97 24.99 15.90 11.70
CA LEU A 97 23.95 16.92 11.88
C LEU A 97 22.58 16.28 12.03
N LEU A 98 22.28 15.30 11.17
CA LEU A 98 21.07 14.51 11.24
C LEU A 98 20.96 13.88 12.63
N GLU A 99 21.97 13.14 13.11
CA GLU A 99 21.98 12.54 14.45
C GLU A 99 21.75 13.54 15.60
N SER A 100 22.25 14.77 15.45
CA SER A 100 22.13 15.83 16.47
C SER A 100 20.79 16.56 16.48
N LEU A 101 19.97 16.40 15.45
CA LEU A 101 18.64 16.99 15.43
C LEU A 101 17.78 16.35 16.53
N PRO A 102 16.84 17.11 17.13
CA PRO A 102 15.93 16.59 18.14
C PRO A 102 14.90 15.67 17.46
N TRP A 103 15.33 14.48 17.07
CA TRP A 103 14.44 13.45 16.56
C TRP A 103 13.40 13.18 17.62
N LEU A 104 12.16 13.57 17.34
CA LEU A 104 11.04 13.02 18.06
C LEU A 104 10.96 11.56 17.64
N PRO A 105 11.06 10.61 18.59
CA PRO A 105 10.68 9.24 18.30
C PRO A 105 9.25 9.32 17.75
N LEU A 106 9.01 8.71 16.60
CA LEU A 106 7.65 8.47 16.11
C LEU A 106 7.02 7.46 17.09
N VAL A 107 6.58 7.95 18.25
CA VAL A 107 5.70 7.22 19.15
C VAL A 107 4.36 7.17 18.45
N ARG A 108 4.19 6.18 17.58
CA ARG A 108 2.93 5.91 16.90
C ARG A 108 1.92 5.50 17.96
N ARG A 109 1.11 6.46 18.40
CA ARG A 109 -0.29 6.12 18.69
C ARG A 109 -0.87 5.60 17.37
N GLY A 110 -1.73 4.58 17.38
CA GLY A 110 -2.53 4.21 16.21
C GLY A 110 -3.35 5.40 15.69
N ASN A 111 -4.43 5.20 14.95
CA ASN A 111 -5.31 6.32 14.55
C ASN A 111 -6.01 7.03 15.75
N ARG A 112 -5.65 6.74 17.01
CA ARG A 112 -6.06 7.51 18.20
C ARG A 112 -5.61 8.96 18.08
N GLY A 113 -6.56 9.89 18.03
CA GLY A 113 -6.36 11.32 17.79
C GLY A 113 -6.62 11.75 16.35
N MET A 114 -6.76 10.81 15.40
CA MET A 114 -6.97 11.11 13.98
C MET A 114 -8.45 11.00 13.61
N PRO A 115 -8.98 11.94 12.79
CA PRO A 115 -10.36 11.85 12.32
C PRO A 115 -10.55 10.58 11.50
N GLY A 116 -11.69 9.91 11.69
CA GLY A 116 -12.00 8.71 10.95
C GLY A 116 -12.05 8.96 9.44
N LYS A 117 -11.64 7.97 8.66
CA LYS A 117 -11.50 8.10 7.20
C LYS A 117 -12.08 6.91 6.45
N VAL A 118 -12.92 7.20 5.46
CA VAL A 118 -13.33 6.23 4.45
C VAL A 118 -12.28 6.22 3.33
N LEU A 119 -11.66 5.08 3.08
CA LEU A 119 -10.77 4.90 1.93
C LEU A 119 -11.60 4.88 0.65
N GLN A 120 -10.99 5.19 -0.49
CA GLN A 120 -11.71 5.27 -1.76
C GLN A 120 -11.02 4.43 -2.83
N ASN A 121 -11.83 3.72 -3.61
CA ASN A 121 -11.37 3.12 -4.86
C ASN A 121 -11.34 4.24 -5.93
N PRO A 122 -10.17 4.60 -6.48
CA PRO A 122 -10.07 5.68 -7.47
C PRO A 122 -10.76 5.33 -8.80
N ARG A 123 -11.01 4.04 -9.08
CA ARG A 123 -11.70 3.58 -10.30
C ARG A 123 -13.22 3.56 -10.17
N ASP A 124 -13.71 3.49 -8.94
CA ASP A 124 -15.13 3.44 -8.62
C ASP A 124 -15.36 4.16 -7.29
N PRO A 125 -15.24 5.50 -7.29
CA PRO A 125 -15.41 6.29 -6.08
C PRO A 125 -16.85 6.16 -5.58
N LEU A 126 -17.02 6.06 -4.27
CA LEU A 126 -18.34 6.01 -3.66
C LEU A 126 -19.18 7.23 -4.07
N GLY A 127 -20.38 6.98 -4.59
CA GLY A 127 -21.37 8.02 -4.83
C GLY A 127 -21.89 8.61 -3.52
N GLY A 128 -22.02 9.93 -3.47
CA GLY A 128 -22.42 10.66 -2.25
C GLY A 128 -21.31 10.76 -1.20
N ARG A 129 -21.55 11.52 -0.12
CA ARG A 129 -20.64 11.58 1.03
C ARG A 129 -21.07 10.56 2.08
N PRO A 130 -20.29 9.51 2.37
CA PRO A 130 -20.59 8.60 3.47
C PRO A 130 -20.70 9.36 4.80
N LEU A 131 -21.42 8.77 5.77
CA LEU A 131 -21.44 9.27 7.14
C LEU A 131 -20.00 9.49 7.65
N ALA A 132 -19.80 10.60 8.35
CA ALA A 132 -18.53 10.87 9.02
C ALA A 132 -18.22 9.73 9.99
N LEU A 133 -17.01 9.20 9.89
CA LEU A 133 -16.54 8.16 10.79
C LEU A 133 -16.06 8.76 12.10
N LYS A 134 -16.12 7.97 13.18
CA LYS A 134 -15.60 8.40 14.47
C LYS A 134 -14.07 8.45 14.44
N GLU A 135 -13.48 9.17 15.37
CA GLU A 135 -12.03 9.17 15.58
C GLU A 135 -11.49 7.73 15.69
N GLY A 136 -10.37 7.45 15.02
CA GLY A 136 -9.76 6.11 15.01
C GLY A 136 -10.47 5.05 14.15
N GLU A 137 -11.56 5.40 13.44
CA GLU A 137 -12.23 4.46 12.52
C GLU A 137 -11.72 4.56 11.08
N ILE A 138 -11.56 3.41 10.43
CA ILE A 138 -11.27 3.30 9.00
C ILE A 138 -12.42 2.58 8.29
N GLY A 139 -12.91 3.20 7.22
CA GLY A 139 -13.93 2.63 6.34
C GLY A 139 -13.34 2.04 5.07
N PHE A 140 -13.71 0.80 4.75
CA PHE A 140 -13.34 0.12 3.51
C PHE A 140 -14.58 -0.02 2.61
N PRO A 141 -14.60 0.62 1.42
CA PRO A 141 -15.66 0.41 0.44
C PRO A 141 -15.74 -1.06 0.05
N THR A 142 -16.95 -1.58 -0.06
CA THR A 142 -17.21 -2.90 -0.62
C THR A 142 -18.25 -2.79 -1.71
N SER A 143 -18.12 -3.62 -2.75
CA SER A 143 -19.01 -3.61 -3.91
C SER A 143 -20.45 -3.99 -3.58
N GLY A 144 -20.72 -4.55 -2.40
CA GLY A 144 -22.06 -4.96 -1.94
C GLY A 144 -22.68 -6.05 -2.82
N SER A 145 -23.11 -7.16 -2.23
CA SER A 145 -23.83 -8.21 -3.00
C SER A 145 -25.17 -7.75 -3.59
N THR A 146 -25.71 -6.64 -3.07
CA THR A 146 -26.99 -6.04 -3.48
C THR A 146 -26.86 -4.96 -4.56
N GLY A 147 -25.63 -4.68 -5.04
CA GLY A 147 -25.35 -3.61 -6.00
C GLY A 147 -25.45 -2.18 -5.43
N ARG A 148 -25.71 -2.04 -4.12
CA ARG A 148 -25.71 -0.75 -3.43
C ARG A 148 -24.35 -0.48 -2.78
N PRO A 149 -23.83 0.77 -2.86
CA PRO A 149 -22.59 1.13 -2.18
C PRO A 149 -22.66 0.83 -0.69
N SER A 150 -21.60 0.21 -0.15
CA SER A 150 -21.48 -0.03 1.28
C SER A 150 -20.04 0.12 1.75
N VAL A 151 -19.86 0.42 3.02
CA VAL A 151 -18.55 0.61 3.66
C VAL A 151 -18.50 -0.23 4.92
N VAL A 152 -17.48 -1.06 5.06
CA VAL A 152 -17.20 -1.79 6.31
C VAL A 152 -16.30 -0.91 7.18
N VAL A 153 -16.70 -0.69 8.43
CA VAL A 153 -16.05 0.24 9.36
C VAL A 153 -15.32 -0.53 10.44
N HIS A 154 -14.01 -0.36 10.51
CA HIS A 154 -13.13 -0.94 11.52
C HIS A 154 -12.62 0.10 12.50
N THR A 155 -12.35 -0.33 13.73
CA THR A 155 -11.51 0.38 14.69
C THR A 155 -10.06 -0.09 14.58
N ASP A 156 -9.12 0.68 15.11
CA ASP A 156 -7.73 0.25 15.27
C ASP A 156 -7.63 -1.11 15.96
N ASP A 157 -8.31 -1.27 17.11
CA ASP A 157 -8.30 -2.52 17.87
C ASP A 157 -8.72 -3.73 17.02
N SER A 158 -9.73 -3.59 16.16
CA SER A 158 -10.16 -4.68 15.28
C SER A 158 -9.14 -5.00 14.18
N LEU A 159 -8.44 -3.99 13.67
CA LEU A 159 -7.39 -4.19 12.66
C LEU A 159 -6.13 -4.79 13.29
N GLU A 160 -5.73 -4.31 14.47
CA GLU A 160 -4.60 -4.82 15.24
C GLU A 160 -4.83 -6.26 15.70
N ALA A 161 -6.04 -6.59 16.17
CA ALA A 161 -6.38 -7.95 16.57
C ALA A 161 -6.23 -8.96 15.41
N SER A 162 -6.68 -8.59 14.20
CA SER A 162 -6.46 -9.40 13.00
C SER A 162 -4.98 -9.54 12.66
N ALA A 163 -4.25 -8.42 12.69
CA ALA A 163 -2.83 -8.40 12.36
C ALA A 163 -1.98 -9.23 13.34
N HIS A 164 -2.26 -9.18 14.64
CA HIS A 164 -1.64 -10.04 15.65
C HIS A 164 -1.90 -11.52 15.37
N ALA A 165 -3.17 -11.90 15.11
CA ALA A 165 -3.53 -13.27 14.83
C ALA A 165 -2.84 -13.81 13.56
N VAL A 166 -2.71 -12.98 12.52
CA VAL A 166 -2.00 -13.36 11.28
C VAL A 166 -0.50 -13.43 11.49
N ASN A 167 0.10 -12.48 12.23
CA ASN A 167 1.54 -12.50 12.50
C ASN A 167 1.93 -13.71 13.34
N GLU A 168 1.14 -14.06 14.37
CA GLU A 168 1.31 -15.29 15.14
C GLU A 168 1.23 -16.52 14.23
N TRP A 169 0.22 -16.56 13.34
CA TRP A 169 -0.01 -17.70 12.46
C TRP A 169 1.08 -17.90 11.40
N LEU A 170 1.65 -16.81 10.87
CA LEU A 170 2.70 -16.84 9.86
C LEU A 170 4.11 -16.83 10.47
N GLU A 171 4.22 -16.72 11.79
CA GLU A 171 5.48 -16.49 12.50
C GLU A 171 6.25 -15.30 11.90
N ALA A 172 5.51 -14.20 11.66
CA ALA A 172 6.04 -13.00 11.04
C ALA A 172 6.79 -12.14 12.09
N GLY A 173 7.99 -11.67 11.73
CA GLY A 173 8.83 -10.84 12.61
C GLY A 173 9.66 -9.80 11.86
N SER A 174 10.57 -9.14 12.55
CA SER A 174 11.33 -8.00 12.00
C SER A 174 12.27 -8.34 10.84
N GLN A 175 12.58 -9.62 10.65
CA GLN A 175 13.38 -10.13 9.53
C GLN A 175 12.55 -10.35 8.26
N ASP A 176 11.22 -10.25 8.35
CA ASP A 176 10.36 -10.42 7.20
C ASP A 176 10.29 -9.19 6.32
N VAL A 177 10.04 -9.44 5.04
CA VAL A 177 9.81 -8.42 4.03
C VAL A 177 8.47 -8.74 3.37
N TRP A 178 7.49 -7.89 3.63
CA TRP A 178 6.18 -7.95 2.99
C TRP A 178 6.21 -7.26 1.63
N LEU A 179 5.73 -7.92 0.58
CA LEU A 179 5.43 -7.26 -0.69
C LEU A 179 3.93 -6.94 -0.81
N ARG A 180 3.62 -5.65 -0.89
CA ARG A 180 2.25 -5.14 -1.08
C ARG A 180 2.00 -4.77 -2.53
N VAL A 181 1.25 -5.63 -3.21
CA VAL A 181 0.65 -5.37 -4.54
C VAL A 181 -0.86 -5.16 -4.52
N LEU A 182 -1.50 -5.39 -3.37
CA LEU A 182 -2.94 -5.19 -3.21
C LEU A 182 -3.23 -3.71 -2.92
N PRO A 183 -4.29 -3.13 -3.51
CA PRO A 183 -4.67 -1.74 -3.26
C PRO A 183 -5.01 -1.46 -1.79
N LEU A 184 -4.61 -0.29 -1.29
CA LEU A 184 -4.82 0.11 0.11
C LEU A 184 -6.28 0.33 0.50
N PHE A 185 -7.16 0.62 -0.47
CA PHE A 185 -8.59 0.76 -0.22
C PHE A 185 -9.31 -0.59 -0.01
N HIS A 186 -8.62 -1.71 -0.23
CA HIS A 186 -9.07 -3.03 0.23
C HIS A 186 -8.42 -3.36 1.57
N VAL A 187 -9.20 -3.94 2.48
CA VAL A 187 -8.71 -4.27 3.83
C VAL A 187 -7.48 -5.17 3.80
N GLY A 188 -7.38 -6.11 2.84
CA GLY A 188 -6.20 -6.97 2.69
C GLY A 188 -4.93 -6.22 2.32
N GLY A 189 -5.02 -5.22 1.45
CA GLY A 189 -3.86 -4.37 1.13
C GLY A 189 -3.45 -3.47 2.30
N ARG A 190 -4.42 -2.91 3.04
CA ARG A 190 -4.14 -2.12 4.25
C ARG A 190 -3.55 -2.96 5.38
N GLN A 191 -4.03 -4.19 5.55
CA GLN A 191 -3.61 -5.12 6.61
C GLN A 191 -2.15 -5.53 6.48
N ILE A 192 -1.56 -5.56 5.27
CA ILE A 192 -0.12 -5.78 5.10
C ILE A 192 0.69 -4.75 5.91
N HIS A 193 0.29 -3.48 5.88
CA HIS A 193 0.98 -2.44 6.65
C HIS A 193 0.76 -2.60 8.16
N THR A 194 -0.45 -2.92 8.61
CA THR A 194 -0.74 -3.14 10.04
C THR A 194 0.04 -4.34 10.59
N ARG A 195 0.07 -5.45 9.84
CA ARG A 195 0.87 -6.64 10.14
C ARG A 195 2.34 -6.29 10.23
N ALA A 196 2.86 -5.61 9.21
CA ALA A 196 4.27 -5.31 9.14
C ALA A 196 4.73 -4.37 10.25
N GLU A 197 3.91 -3.39 10.59
CA GLU A 197 4.12 -2.47 11.71
C GLU A 197 4.19 -3.21 13.05
N LEU A 198 3.21 -4.06 13.35
CA LEU A 198 3.20 -4.83 14.61
C LEU A 198 4.34 -5.86 14.70
N ALA A 199 4.78 -6.40 13.56
CA ALA A 199 5.91 -7.34 13.48
C ALA A 199 7.29 -6.64 13.47
N GLY A 200 7.34 -5.31 13.29
CA GLY A 200 8.58 -4.57 13.07
C GLY A 200 9.28 -4.91 11.74
N SER A 201 8.53 -5.37 10.74
CA SER A 201 9.02 -5.86 9.45
C SER A 201 8.96 -4.79 8.35
N ARG A 202 9.72 -4.98 7.27
CA ARG A 202 9.76 -4.05 6.13
C ARG A 202 8.58 -4.30 5.18
N VAL A 203 8.00 -3.23 4.62
CA VAL A 203 7.06 -3.32 3.49
C VAL A 203 7.71 -2.76 2.24
N VAL A 204 7.77 -3.58 1.20
CA VAL A 204 8.02 -3.15 -0.18
C VAL A 204 6.68 -2.96 -0.86
N ALA A 205 6.46 -1.79 -1.42
CA ALA A 205 5.20 -1.38 -2.01
C ALA A 205 5.34 -1.24 -3.52
N ARG A 206 4.45 -1.87 -4.28
CA ARG A 206 4.23 -1.57 -5.69
C ARG A 206 2.92 -0.82 -5.84
N GLU A 207 2.94 0.27 -6.59
CA GLU A 207 1.74 1.09 -6.87
C GLU A 207 1.30 1.01 -8.34
N ASP A 208 2.16 0.48 -9.20
CA ASP A 208 1.87 0.26 -10.60
C ASP A 208 0.79 -0.79 -10.80
N LYS A 209 0.26 -0.85 -12.04
CA LYS A 209 -0.63 -1.92 -12.45
C LYS A 209 0.04 -3.28 -12.17
N TRP A 210 -0.77 -4.25 -11.75
CA TRP A 210 -0.32 -5.62 -11.54
C TRP A 210 0.40 -6.16 -12.79
N ASP A 211 1.56 -6.75 -12.54
CA ASP A 211 2.40 -7.45 -13.50
C ASP A 211 3.14 -8.56 -12.75
N ALA A 212 2.96 -9.80 -13.23
CA ALA A 212 3.45 -11.01 -12.58
C ALA A 212 4.98 -11.13 -12.66
N SER A 213 5.59 -10.76 -13.79
CA SER A 213 7.04 -10.78 -13.99
C SER A 213 7.73 -9.78 -13.07
N ALA A 214 7.21 -8.55 -13.01
CA ALA A 214 7.70 -7.53 -12.09
C ALA A 214 7.49 -7.93 -10.62
N PHE A 215 6.44 -8.72 -10.30
CA PHE A 215 6.24 -9.26 -8.96
C PHE A 215 7.31 -10.27 -8.60
N ALA A 216 7.52 -11.28 -9.45
CA ALA A 216 8.56 -12.28 -9.23
C ALA A 216 9.96 -11.64 -9.16
N GLU A 217 10.24 -10.65 -10.01
CA GLU A 217 11.48 -9.89 -9.99
C GLU A 217 11.68 -9.17 -8.66
N CYS A 218 10.68 -8.39 -8.24
CA CYS A 218 10.71 -7.65 -7.00
C CYS A 218 10.86 -8.59 -5.80
N CYS A 219 10.19 -9.74 -5.81
CA CYS A 219 10.37 -10.75 -4.77
C CYS A 219 11.82 -11.20 -4.65
N ARG A 220 12.50 -11.40 -5.79
CA ARG A 220 13.89 -11.82 -5.82
C ARG A 220 14.85 -10.70 -5.41
N THR A 221 14.68 -9.48 -5.92
CA THR A 221 15.61 -8.38 -5.66
C THR A 221 15.52 -7.83 -4.25
N GLU A 222 14.33 -7.82 -3.67
CA GLU A 222 14.07 -7.25 -2.34
C GLU A 222 14.08 -8.29 -1.22
N GLY A 223 14.34 -9.57 -1.54
CA GLY A 223 14.34 -10.65 -0.57
C GLY A 223 12.98 -10.85 0.10
N VAL A 224 11.89 -10.75 -0.67
CA VAL A 224 10.52 -10.85 -0.13
C VAL A 224 10.31 -12.21 0.50
N THR A 225 9.75 -12.20 1.72
CA THR A 225 9.40 -13.41 2.47
C THR A 225 7.90 -13.64 2.53
N LEU A 226 7.10 -12.57 2.59
CA LEU A 226 5.65 -12.62 2.78
C LEU A 226 4.92 -11.79 1.71
N ALA A 227 3.82 -12.32 1.18
CA ALA A 227 2.94 -11.57 0.27
C ALA A 227 1.48 -12.01 0.45
N SER A 228 0.55 -11.16 0.01
CA SER A 228 -0.85 -11.54 -0.17
C SER A 228 -1.28 -11.31 -1.61
N LEU A 229 -1.92 -12.32 -2.21
CA LEU A 229 -2.39 -12.32 -3.59
C LEU A 229 -3.85 -12.81 -3.67
N VAL A 230 -4.48 -12.59 -4.83
CA VAL A 230 -5.75 -13.23 -5.20
C VAL A 230 -5.51 -14.40 -6.18
N PRO A 231 -6.44 -15.36 -6.32
CA PRO A 231 -6.26 -16.50 -7.22
C PRO A 231 -5.90 -16.13 -8.67
N ALA A 232 -6.46 -15.04 -9.21
CA ALA A 232 -6.12 -14.55 -10.55
C ALA A 232 -4.63 -14.17 -10.68
N GLN A 233 -4.04 -13.57 -9.64
CA GLN A 233 -2.62 -13.21 -9.65
C GLN A 233 -1.72 -14.45 -9.58
N VAL A 234 -2.14 -15.48 -8.84
CA VAL A 234 -1.45 -16.78 -8.81
C VAL A 234 -1.54 -17.46 -10.18
N PHE A 235 -2.69 -17.39 -10.83
CA PHE A 235 -2.88 -17.87 -12.19
C PHE A 235 -1.91 -17.21 -13.18
N ASP A 236 -1.72 -15.90 -13.09
CA ASP A 236 -0.77 -15.18 -13.94
C ASP A 236 0.68 -15.66 -13.72
N LEU A 237 1.10 -15.86 -12.46
CA LEU A 237 2.43 -16.40 -12.13
C LEU A 237 2.63 -17.81 -12.72
N VAL A 238 1.63 -18.67 -12.56
CA VAL A 238 1.65 -20.04 -13.08
C VAL A 238 1.67 -20.07 -14.61
N SER A 239 0.83 -19.25 -15.24
CA SER A 239 0.72 -19.19 -16.70
C SER A 239 2.00 -18.66 -17.35
N ALA A 240 2.69 -17.74 -16.68
CA ALA A 240 3.99 -17.23 -17.10
C ALA A 240 5.17 -18.17 -16.75
N GLY A 241 4.93 -19.28 -16.04
CA GLY A 241 5.98 -20.22 -15.63
C GLY A 241 7.00 -19.61 -14.66
N LEU A 242 6.63 -18.58 -13.91
CA LEU A 242 7.53 -17.83 -13.03
C LEU A 242 7.78 -18.62 -11.75
N ARG A 243 9.06 -18.90 -11.47
CA ARG A 243 9.47 -19.61 -10.25
C ARG A 243 9.56 -18.66 -9.06
N ALA A 244 9.22 -19.19 -7.88
CA ALA A 244 9.37 -18.44 -6.63
C ALA A 244 10.86 -18.25 -6.30
N PRO A 245 11.24 -17.09 -5.73
CA PRO A 245 12.55 -16.95 -5.10
C PRO A 245 12.63 -17.79 -3.83
N GLY A 246 13.81 -18.30 -3.50
CA GLY A 246 14.02 -19.12 -2.30
C GLY A 246 13.80 -18.38 -0.97
N THR A 247 13.67 -17.05 -0.99
CA THR A 247 13.34 -16.23 0.19
C THR A 247 11.86 -16.27 0.54
N ALA A 248 10.98 -16.59 -0.41
CA ALA A 248 9.54 -16.61 -0.17
C ALA A 248 9.19 -17.70 0.83
N ARG A 249 8.61 -17.30 1.98
CA ARG A 249 8.15 -18.20 3.05
C ARG A 249 6.66 -18.49 2.96
N ALA A 250 5.87 -17.48 2.60
CA ALA A 250 4.42 -17.63 2.47
C ALA A 250 3.81 -16.61 1.51
N VAL A 251 2.93 -17.11 0.63
CA VAL A 251 2.03 -16.29 -0.19
C VAL A 251 0.60 -16.61 0.23
N VAL A 252 0.00 -15.74 1.02
CA VAL A 252 -1.39 -15.89 1.47
C VAL A 252 -2.32 -15.55 0.32
N VAL A 253 -3.18 -16.50 -0.06
CA VAL A 253 -4.08 -16.36 -1.22
C VAL A 253 -5.52 -16.41 -0.77
N GLY A 254 -6.26 -15.33 -1.01
CA GLY A 254 -7.65 -15.19 -0.58
C GLY A 254 -8.47 -14.27 -1.49
N GLY A 255 -9.66 -13.89 -1.06
CA GLY A 255 -10.57 -13.03 -1.83
C GLY A 255 -11.30 -13.73 -2.98
N GLY A 256 -11.09 -15.03 -3.17
CA GLY A 256 -11.78 -15.87 -4.14
C GLY A 256 -11.47 -17.35 -3.93
N ALA A 257 -12.17 -18.22 -4.64
CA ALA A 257 -11.89 -19.66 -4.61
C ALA A 257 -10.53 -19.94 -5.25
N LEU A 258 -9.65 -20.64 -4.53
CA LEU A 258 -8.39 -21.13 -5.05
C LEU A 258 -8.56 -22.60 -5.46
N GLU A 259 -8.46 -22.86 -6.75
CA GLU A 259 -8.59 -24.21 -7.29
C GLU A 259 -7.41 -25.11 -6.89
N PRO A 260 -7.64 -26.36 -6.43
CA PRO A 260 -6.56 -27.28 -6.06
C PRO A 260 -5.56 -27.55 -7.19
N SER A 261 -6.00 -27.46 -8.45
CA SER A 261 -5.14 -27.61 -9.62
C SER A 261 -4.19 -26.42 -9.81
N LEU A 262 -4.67 -25.19 -9.56
CA LEU A 262 -3.86 -23.99 -9.61
C LEU A 262 -2.86 -23.95 -8.44
N TRP A 263 -3.31 -24.33 -7.23
CA TRP A 263 -2.44 -24.46 -6.07
C TRP A 263 -1.28 -25.42 -6.33
N ARG A 264 -1.56 -26.62 -6.87
CA ARG A 264 -0.51 -27.60 -7.22
C ARG A 264 0.49 -27.04 -8.23
N LYS A 265 0.02 -26.40 -9.30
CA LYS A 265 0.92 -25.80 -10.31
C LYS A 265 1.80 -24.69 -9.72
N ALA A 266 1.26 -23.85 -8.83
CA ALA A 266 2.04 -22.83 -8.15
C ALA A 266 3.11 -23.43 -7.23
N ARG A 267 2.75 -24.49 -6.48
CA ARG A 267 3.69 -25.27 -5.67
C ARG A 267 4.80 -25.90 -6.50
N ASP A 268 4.48 -26.46 -7.67
CA ASP A 268 5.47 -27.08 -8.56
C ASP A 268 6.46 -26.04 -9.15
N LEU A 269 6.07 -24.75 -9.18
CA LEU A 269 6.95 -23.61 -9.46
C LEU A 269 7.69 -23.06 -8.22
N GLY A 270 7.49 -23.68 -7.06
CA GLY A 270 8.14 -23.34 -5.79
C GLY A 270 7.42 -22.29 -4.95
N TRP A 271 6.24 -21.81 -5.38
CA TRP A 271 5.53 -20.79 -4.60
C TRP A 271 4.91 -21.39 -3.33
N PRO A 272 5.20 -20.85 -2.13
CA PRO A 272 4.63 -21.33 -0.87
C PRO A 272 3.21 -20.77 -0.68
N VAL A 273 2.28 -21.24 -1.51
CA VAL A 273 0.90 -20.74 -1.52
C VAL A 273 0.12 -21.29 -0.34
N LEU A 274 -0.41 -20.38 0.49
CA LEU A 274 -1.31 -20.67 1.61
C LEU A 274 -2.74 -20.26 1.25
N PRO A 275 -3.65 -21.21 1.00
CA PRO A 275 -5.08 -20.91 0.88
C PRO A 275 -5.57 -20.16 2.14
N SER A 276 -6.43 -19.16 1.94
CA SER A 276 -7.03 -18.40 3.04
C SER A 276 -8.49 -18.06 2.76
N TYR A 277 -9.27 -18.02 3.84
CA TYR A 277 -10.63 -17.50 3.86
C TYR A 277 -10.67 -16.23 4.73
N GLY A 278 -11.44 -15.25 4.28
CA GLY A 278 -11.64 -13.99 4.99
C GLY A 278 -12.70 -13.14 4.32
N ALA A 279 -13.09 -12.08 5.03
CA ALA A 279 -14.08 -11.11 4.58
C ALA A 279 -13.66 -9.71 4.98
N SER A 280 -14.22 -8.70 4.33
CA SER A 280 -13.99 -7.30 4.71
C SER A 280 -14.38 -7.05 6.15
N GLU A 281 -15.52 -7.61 6.58
CA GLU A 281 -16.12 -7.52 7.92
C GLU A 281 -15.30 -8.19 9.02
N ALA A 282 -14.33 -9.03 8.66
CA ALA A 282 -13.45 -9.74 9.58
C ALA A 282 -11.99 -9.29 9.42
N ALA A 283 -11.77 -8.03 9.06
CA ALA A 283 -10.45 -7.43 8.93
C ALA A 283 -9.49 -8.26 8.06
N SER A 284 -9.99 -8.72 6.91
CA SER A 284 -9.28 -9.43 5.83
C SER A 284 -9.13 -10.95 5.95
N GLN A 285 -8.93 -11.54 7.14
CA GLN A 285 -8.48 -12.93 7.23
C GLN A 285 -9.05 -13.62 8.46
N VAL A 286 -9.60 -14.82 8.26
CA VAL A 286 -10.34 -15.59 9.28
C VAL A 286 -9.72 -16.97 9.46
N ALA A 287 -9.37 -17.63 8.36
CA ALA A 287 -8.76 -18.95 8.35
C ALA A 287 -7.69 -19.03 7.28
N THR A 288 -6.61 -19.76 7.52
CA THR A 288 -5.48 -19.90 6.58
C THR A 288 -4.78 -21.22 6.82
N ALA A 289 -4.28 -21.84 5.76
CA ALA A 289 -3.44 -23.03 5.88
C ALA A 289 -2.15 -22.72 6.67
N ARG A 290 -1.57 -23.74 7.32
CA ARG A 290 -0.26 -23.60 7.98
C ARG A 290 0.89 -23.68 6.98
N ILE A 291 1.97 -22.97 7.28
CA ILE A 291 3.23 -23.04 6.50
C ILE A 291 3.76 -24.47 6.47
N SER A 292 3.80 -25.14 7.63
CA SER A 292 4.31 -26.51 7.77
C SER A 292 3.50 -27.52 6.94
N GLU A 293 2.17 -27.39 6.92
CA GLU A 293 1.30 -28.28 6.15
C GLU A 293 1.40 -28.01 4.65
N ALA A 294 1.44 -26.74 4.23
CA ALA A 294 1.58 -26.38 2.82
C ALA A 294 2.91 -26.87 2.22
N ALA A 295 3.99 -26.88 3.02
CA ALA A 295 5.29 -27.38 2.61
C ALA A 295 5.36 -28.91 2.49
N ALA A 296 4.63 -29.63 3.35
CA ALA A 296 4.67 -31.09 3.40
C ALA A 296 3.63 -31.80 2.53
N SER A 297 2.57 -31.09 2.12
CA SER A 297 1.39 -31.72 1.54
C SER A 297 1.45 -31.87 0.01
N GLU A 298 1.03 -33.03 -0.48
CA GLU A 298 0.80 -33.26 -1.92
C GLU A 298 -0.54 -32.68 -2.41
N VAL A 299 -1.47 -32.47 -1.48
CA VAL A 299 -2.82 -31.91 -1.71
C VAL A 299 -2.95 -30.53 -1.09
N MET A 300 -3.89 -29.72 -1.57
CA MET A 300 -4.11 -28.39 -1.00
C MET A 300 -4.45 -28.50 0.49
N PRO A 301 -3.70 -27.84 1.39
CA PRO A 301 -3.87 -27.97 2.83
C PRO A 301 -5.22 -27.40 3.30
N PRO A 302 -5.77 -27.91 4.40
CA PRO A 302 -7.02 -27.43 4.97
C PRO A 302 -6.88 -25.98 5.46
N LEU A 303 -8.02 -25.29 5.60
CA LEU A 303 -8.04 -23.99 6.27
C LEU A 303 -8.28 -24.21 7.75
N GLU A 304 -7.43 -23.61 8.58
CA GLU A 304 -7.66 -23.53 10.02
C GLU A 304 -7.97 -22.09 10.43
N LEU A 305 -8.91 -21.92 11.36
CA LEU A 305 -9.21 -20.62 11.97
C LEU A 305 -7.93 -20.02 12.57
N LEU A 306 -7.81 -18.70 12.47
CA LEU A 306 -6.74 -17.95 13.13
C LEU A 306 -6.94 -17.87 14.65
N PRO A 307 -5.89 -17.60 15.45
CA PRO A 307 -6.01 -17.37 16.89
C PRO A 307 -7.04 -16.28 17.21
N GLY A 308 -7.82 -16.46 18.28
CA GLY A 308 -8.87 -15.52 18.69
C GLY A 308 -10.15 -15.50 17.84
N CYS A 309 -10.16 -16.14 16.66
CA CYS A 309 -11.36 -16.32 15.85
C CYS A 309 -12.14 -17.58 16.26
N ARG A 310 -13.45 -17.44 16.41
CA ARG A 310 -14.39 -18.55 16.58
C ARG A 310 -15.34 -18.59 15.40
N ALA A 311 -15.66 -19.80 14.94
CA ALA A 311 -16.64 -20.03 13.91
C ALA A 311 -17.65 -21.10 14.34
N ARG A 312 -18.88 -20.97 13.85
CA ARG A 312 -19.90 -22.01 13.90
C ARG A 312 -20.78 -21.91 12.65
N VAL A 313 -21.67 -22.87 12.47
CA VAL A 313 -22.62 -22.88 11.35
C VAL A 313 -24.04 -22.90 11.88
N ALA A 314 -24.91 -22.08 11.30
CA ALA A 314 -26.35 -22.10 11.53
C ALA A 314 -27.04 -22.95 10.45
N ASP A 315 -28.08 -23.68 10.85
CA ASP A 315 -28.91 -24.50 9.97
C ASP A 315 -28.12 -25.43 9.03
N PRO A 316 -27.27 -26.34 9.57
CA PRO A 316 -26.48 -27.25 8.74
C PRO A 316 -27.37 -28.23 7.97
N ASP A 317 -27.04 -28.47 6.70
CA ASP A 317 -27.65 -29.54 5.91
C ASP A 317 -27.07 -30.92 6.25
N GLU A 318 -27.50 -31.96 5.52
CA GLU A 318 -27.03 -33.34 5.70
C GLU A 318 -25.52 -33.51 5.49
N THR A 319 -24.87 -32.59 4.76
CA THR A 319 -23.41 -32.59 4.55
C THR A 319 -22.66 -31.91 5.70
N GLY A 320 -23.39 -31.34 6.67
CA GLY A 320 -22.88 -30.52 7.76
C GLY A 320 -22.61 -29.07 7.36
N ALA A 321 -22.99 -28.65 6.15
CA ALA A 321 -22.75 -27.30 5.66
C ALA A 321 -23.91 -26.36 6.05
N GLY A 322 -23.60 -25.29 6.76
CA GLY A 322 -24.57 -24.29 7.19
C GLY A 322 -24.09 -22.86 6.94
N LEU A 323 -24.90 -21.87 7.28
CA LEU A 323 -24.53 -20.46 7.21
C LEU A 323 -23.43 -20.16 8.24
N LEU A 324 -22.30 -19.65 7.78
CA LEU A 324 -21.16 -19.38 8.63
C LEU A 324 -21.43 -18.19 9.55
N GLU A 325 -21.17 -18.38 10.83
CA GLU A 325 -21.20 -17.34 11.85
C GLU A 325 -19.81 -17.22 12.48
N LEU A 326 -19.33 -15.98 12.59
CA LEU A 326 -18.00 -15.65 13.09
C LEU A 326 -18.10 -14.80 14.36
N SER A 327 -17.19 -15.01 15.29
CA SER A 327 -17.04 -14.20 16.50
C SER A 327 -15.57 -14.01 16.82
N GLY A 328 -15.19 -12.79 17.18
CA GLY A 328 -13.80 -12.48 17.52
C GLY A 328 -13.52 -10.97 17.53
N PRO A 329 -12.36 -10.57 18.05
CA PRO A 329 -11.98 -9.16 18.18
C PRO A 329 -11.72 -8.47 16.83
N ALA A 330 -11.42 -9.25 15.78
CA ALA A 330 -11.15 -8.75 14.43
C ALA A 330 -12.40 -8.30 13.65
N LEU A 331 -13.60 -8.49 14.21
CA LEU A 331 -14.84 -8.12 13.54
C LEU A 331 -15.01 -6.60 13.48
N ALA A 332 -15.53 -6.11 12.35
CA ALA A 332 -15.79 -4.71 12.12
C ALA A 332 -16.83 -4.17 13.12
N SER A 333 -16.76 -2.87 13.42
CA SER A 333 -17.70 -2.25 14.35
C SER A 333 -19.07 -2.00 13.71
N ALA A 334 -19.10 -1.70 12.40
CA ALA A 334 -20.33 -1.39 11.68
C ALA A 334 -20.17 -1.57 10.16
N ARG A 335 -21.32 -1.54 9.47
CA ARG A 335 -21.42 -1.28 8.03
C ARG A 335 -22.18 0.02 7.80
N LEU A 336 -21.68 0.87 6.91
CA LEU A 336 -22.47 1.95 6.32
C LEU A 336 -23.13 1.43 5.05
N VAL A 337 -24.43 1.59 4.91
CA VAL A 337 -25.20 1.15 3.75
C VAL A 337 -25.95 2.33 3.16
N PHE A 338 -25.82 2.54 1.85
CA PHE A 338 -26.62 3.53 1.14
C PHE A 338 -27.94 2.91 0.70
N ASP A 339 -29.07 3.51 1.08
CA ASP A 339 -30.40 2.99 0.75
C ASP A 339 -31.03 3.59 -0.51
N GLY A 340 -30.35 4.54 -1.15
CA GLY A 340 -30.82 5.30 -2.31
C GLY A 340 -31.10 6.76 -2.00
N ALA A 341 -31.35 7.10 -0.73
CA ALA A 341 -31.52 8.47 -0.26
C ALA A 341 -30.40 8.87 0.71
N ASP A 342 -30.13 8.02 1.71
CA ASP A 342 -29.23 8.34 2.81
C ASP A 342 -28.28 7.18 3.16
N TRP A 343 -27.20 7.53 3.86
CA TRP A 343 -26.30 6.56 4.46
C TRP A 343 -26.78 6.17 5.86
N LYS A 344 -26.89 4.87 6.11
CA LYS A 344 -27.26 4.31 7.42
C LYS A 344 -26.12 3.53 8.02
N ARG A 345 -25.83 3.77 9.30
CA ARG A 345 -24.86 2.99 10.07
C ARG A 345 -25.58 1.83 10.76
N ILE A 346 -25.15 0.62 10.46
CA ILE A 346 -25.69 -0.62 11.01
C ILE A 346 -24.56 -1.32 11.77
N PRO A 347 -24.68 -1.57 13.09
CA PRO A 347 -23.71 -2.38 13.82
C PRO A 347 -23.52 -3.74 13.14
N LEU A 348 -22.28 -4.23 13.05
CA LEU A 348 -22.03 -5.51 12.39
C LEU A 348 -22.61 -6.68 13.18
N ILE A 349 -22.51 -6.58 14.51
CA ILE A 349 -23.01 -7.56 15.47
C ILE A 349 -24.06 -6.84 16.31
N GLU A 350 -25.22 -7.47 16.48
CA GLU A 350 -26.23 -6.98 17.41
C GLU A 350 -25.71 -7.09 18.85
N ALA A 351 -26.12 -6.15 19.73
CA ALA A 351 -25.67 -6.12 21.12
C ALA A 351 -25.94 -7.43 21.89
N VAL A 352 -26.90 -8.24 21.41
CA VAL A 352 -27.25 -9.55 21.93
C VAL A 352 -26.84 -10.60 20.90
N GLY A 353 -25.76 -11.33 21.15
CA GLY A 353 -25.41 -12.49 20.34
C GLY A 353 -23.92 -12.63 20.04
N GLY A 354 -23.16 -11.55 19.87
CA GLY A 354 -21.69 -11.64 19.75
C GLY A 354 -21.17 -12.38 18.49
N TRP A 355 -22.05 -12.76 17.57
CA TRP A 355 -21.75 -13.48 16.33
C TRP A 355 -22.21 -12.67 15.13
N TRP A 356 -21.32 -12.49 14.15
CA TRP A 356 -21.66 -11.97 12.84
C TRP A 356 -22.01 -13.12 11.90
N ARG A 357 -23.21 -13.11 11.32
CA ARG A 357 -23.63 -14.08 10.30
C ARG A 357 -23.20 -13.60 8.91
N THR A 358 -22.47 -14.45 8.19
CA THR A 358 -22.01 -14.17 6.82
C THR A 358 -23.04 -14.63 5.79
N SER A 359 -22.80 -14.32 4.52
CA SER A 359 -23.53 -14.90 3.37
C SER A 359 -22.85 -16.15 2.82
N ASP A 360 -21.88 -16.70 3.54
CA ASP A 360 -21.10 -17.87 3.13
C ASP A 360 -21.63 -19.12 3.81
N ARG A 361 -21.58 -20.24 3.09
CA ARG A 361 -21.81 -21.57 3.64
C ARG A 361 -20.47 -22.24 3.91
N ALA A 362 -20.37 -22.93 5.04
CA ALA A 362 -19.17 -23.66 5.40
C ALA A 362 -19.51 -24.89 6.23
N VAL A 363 -18.55 -25.80 6.36
CA VAL A 363 -18.49 -26.81 7.41
C VAL A 363 -17.40 -26.38 8.39
N VAL A 364 -17.69 -26.42 9.69
CA VAL A 364 -16.71 -26.11 10.75
C VAL A 364 -16.55 -27.33 11.64
N ARG A 365 -15.31 -27.81 11.80
CA ARG A 365 -14.97 -28.96 12.66
C ARG A 365 -13.77 -28.60 13.52
N GLY A 366 -14.01 -28.32 14.81
CA GLY A 366 -12.95 -27.80 15.68
C GLY A 366 -12.44 -26.46 15.16
N ARG A 367 -11.17 -26.41 14.72
CA ARG A 367 -10.58 -25.24 14.08
C ARG A 367 -10.59 -25.30 12.56
N GLU A 368 -10.91 -26.44 11.97
CA GLU A 368 -10.95 -26.58 10.52
C GLU A 368 -12.21 -25.90 9.96
N LEU A 369 -12.02 -25.12 8.90
CA LEU A 369 -13.07 -24.47 8.15
C LEU A 369 -13.03 -24.95 6.70
N ARG A 370 -14.12 -25.53 6.21
CA ARG A 370 -14.26 -25.89 4.81
C ARG A 370 -15.34 -25.02 4.16
N PHE A 371 -14.93 -24.14 3.26
CA PHE A 371 -15.86 -23.33 2.49
C PHE A 371 -16.73 -24.22 1.59
N ALA A 372 -18.04 -23.99 1.59
CA ALA A 372 -19.04 -24.78 0.87
C ALA A 372 -19.83 -23.95 -0.15
N GLY A 373 -19.47 -22.68 -0.35
CA GLY A 373 -20.10 -21.80 -1.34
C GLY A 373 -20.76 -20.57 -0.73
N ARG A 374 -21.42 -19.79 -1.59
CA ARG A 374 -22.12 -18.56 -1.24
C ARG A 374 -23.63 -18.81 -1.19
N ALA A 375 -24.28 -18.51 -0.07
CA ALA A 375 -25.73 -18.67 0.07
C ALA A 375 -26.52 -17.73 -0.85
N ASP A 376 -25.95 -16.59 -1.20
CA ASP A 376 -26.53 -15.59 -2.12
C ASP A 376 -26.25 -15.89 -3.60
N ARG A 377 -25.58 -17.00 -3.93
CA ARG A 377 -25.29 -17.44 -5.31
C ARG A 377 -25.78 -18.85 -5.60
N VAL A 378 -26.87 -19.24 -4.95
CA VAL A 378 -27.50 -20.56 -5.13
C VAL A 378 -28.80 -20.41 -5.90
N VAL A 379 -29.01 -21.25 -6.92
CA VAL A 379 -30.33 -21.46 -7.54
C VAL A 379 -30.87 -22.80 -7.13
N LYS A 380 -32.20 -22.87 -6.96
CA LYS A 380 -32.88 -24.12 -6.67
C LYS A 380 -33.19 -24.82 -8.00
N VAL A 381 -32.55 -25.97 -8.26
CA VAL A 381 -32.80 -26.81 -9.43
C VAL A 381 -33.42 -28.11 -8.93
N LEU A 382 -34.63 -28.43 -9.37
CA LEU A 382 -35.35 -29.67 -9.03
C LEU A 382 -35.49 -29.98 -7.53
N GLY A 383 -35.45 -28.95 -6.68
CA GLY A 383 -35.57 -29.11 -5.22
C GLY A 383 -34.24 -29.00 -4.46
N GLU A 384 -33.10 -29.10 -5.16
CA GLU A 384 -31.77 -29.02 -4.58
C GLU A 384 -31.17 -27.61 -4.76
N LEU A 385 -30.37 -27.19 -3.78
CA LEU A 385 -29.64 -25.93 -3.78
C LEU A 385 -28.33 -26.09 -4.56
N VAL A 386 -28.29 -25.62 -5.80
CA VAL A 386 -27.12 -25.71 -6.70
C VAL A 386 -26.39 -24.38 -6.74
N ASN A 387 -25.09 -24.39 -6.42
CA ASN A 387 -24.24 -23.21 -6.52
C ASN A 387 -23.85 -22.98 -7.99
N TRP A 388 -23.98 -21.75 -8.49
CA TRP A 388 -23.61 -21.41 -9.86
C TRP A 388 -22.12 -21.64 -10.18
N THR A 389 -21.24 -21.65 -9.18
CA THR A 389 -19.79 -21.88 -9.39
C THR A 389 -19.40 -23.35 -9.45
N SER A 390 -20.33 -24.29 -9.25
CA SER A 390 -20.08 -25.74 -9.32
C SER A 390 -20.55 -26.38 -10.64
N VAL A 391 -20.91 -25.56 -11.64
CA VAL A 391 -21.32 -25.99 -12.99
C VAL A 391 -20.25 -25.66 -14.01
#